data_AF-A0A916ZKU8-F1
#
_entry.id   AF-A0A916ZKU8-F1
#
_cell.length_a   1.000
_cell.length_b   1.000
_cell.length_c   1.000
_cell.angle_alpha   90.00
_cell.angle_beta   90.00
_cell.angle_gamma   90.00
#
_symmetry.space_group_name_H-M   'P 1'
#
loop_
_entity.id
_entity.type
_entity.pdbx_description
1 polymer ?
#
loop_
_entity_poly.entity_id
_entity_poly.type
_entity_poly.pdbx_seq_one_letter_code
_entity_poly.pdbx_strand_id
1 'polypeptide(L)' 'MASSDTVVSTRPTLESMEGMGGKSVLYDDGKCPSGEIAQFTKRGGRTQINRVCVARPT' A
#
# COMPACT_ATOMS: atom_id res chain seq x y z
N MET A 1 9.58 -11.19 -10.99
CA MET A 1 9.51 -11.32 -9.52
C MET A 1 8.15 -10.77 -9.10
N ALA A 2 7.26 -11.61 -8.56
CA ALA A 2 5.91 -11.19 -8.16
C ALA A 2 6.01 -10.35 -6.88
N SER A 3 5.93 -9.03 -7.04
CA SER A 3 5.83 -8.09 -5.91
C SER A 3 4.54 -8.44 -5.18
N SER A 4 4.65 -8.85 -3.91
CA SER A 4 3.53 -9.39 -3.11
C SER A 4 2.64 -8.27 -2.58
N ASP A 5 2.21 -7.42 -3.48
CA ASP A 5 1.36 -6.28 -3.23
C ASP A 5 -0.08 -6.75 -3.11
N THR A 6 -0.63 -6.69 -1.89
CA THR A 6 -2.03 -7.09 -1.66
C THR A 6 -2.92 -5.89 -1.92
N VAL A 7 -3.80 -5.99 -2.92
CA VAL A 7 -4.85 -4.98 -3.14
C VAL A 7 -5.90 -5.13 -2.04
N VAL A 8 -6.12 -4.05 -1.29
CA VAL A 8 -7.11 -3.98 -0.21
C VAL A 8 -8.20 -2.99 -0.59
N SER A 9 -9.43 -3.28 -0.19
CA SER A 9 -10.60 -2.41 -0.43
C SER A 9 -10.78 -1.35 0.66
N THR A 10 -10.04 -1.45 1.75
CA THR A 10 -10.09 -0.54 2.90
C THR A 10 -8.77 0.20 3.04
N ARG A 11 -8.84 1.48 3.45
CA ARG A 11 -7.64 2.28 3.65
C ARG A 11 -6.77 1.62 4.74
N PRO A 12 -5.51 1.27 4.44
CA PRO A 12 -4.64 0.65 5.42
C PRO A 12 -4.28 1.63 6.53
N THR A 13 -4.29 1.14 7.76
CA THR A 13 -3.86 1.89 8.95
C THR A 13 -2.53 1.35 9.46
N LEU A 14 -1.87 2.12 10.34
CA LEU A 14 -0.57 1.75 10.89
C LEU A 14 -0.63 0.40 11.60
N GLU A 15 -1.67 0.18 12.41
CA GLU A 15 -1.92 -1.08 13.12
C GLU A 15 -2.19 -2.23 12.16
N SER A 16 -3.06 -2.04 11.16
CA SER A 16 -3.37 -3.09 10.17
C SER A 16 -2.12 -3.51 9.38
N MET A 17 -1.25 -2.56 9.06
CA MET A 17 0.02 -2.83 8.37
C MET A 17 1.10 -3.42 9.28
N GLU A 18 1.04 -3.14 10.59
CA GLU A 18 1.92 -3.73 11.59
C GLU A 18 1.74 -5.25 11.65
N GLY A 19 0.48 -5.70 11.64
CA GLY A 19 0.13 -7.11 11.57
C GLY A 19 0.48 -7.78 10.23
N MET A 20 0.74 -7.01 9.17
CA MET A 20 1.08 -7.54 7.84
C MET A 20 2.57 -7.83 7.63
N GLY A 21 3.41 -7.60 8.64
CA GLY A 21 4.81 -8.05 8.63
C GLY A 21 5.68 -7.36 7.58
N GLY A 22 5.47 -6.05 7.34
CA GLY A 22 6.29 -5.27 6.42
C GLY A 22 5.96 -5.44 4.93
N LYS A 23 4.77 -5.98 4.62
CA LYS A 23 4.26 -6.07 3.24
C LYS A 23 3.77 -4.70 2.74
N SER A 24 3.92 -4.48 1.45
CA SER A 24 3.30 -3.39 0.72
C SER A 24 1.84 -3.74 0.42
N VAL A 25 0.94 -2.78 0.54
CA VAL A 25 -0.47 -2.94 0.19
C VAL A 25 -0.90 -1.86 -0.78
N LEU A 26 -1.77 -2.22 -1.70
CA LEU A 26 -2.32 -1.28 -2.67
C LEU A 26 -3.74 -0.96 -2.28
N TYR A 27 -4.07 0.33 -2.21
CA TYR A 27 -5.41 0.80 -1.92
C TYR A 27 -5.80 1.86 -2.93
N ASP A 28 -6.96 1.69 -3.55
CA ASP A 28 -7.49 2.68 -4.48
C ASP A 28 -8.15 3.82 -3.68
N ASP A 29 -7.36 4.86 -3.40
CA ASP A 29 -7.85 6.03 -2.66
C ASP A 29 -8.51 7.09 -3.55
N GLY A 30 -8.61 6.81 -4.86
CA GLY A 30 -9.15 7.72 -5.87
C GLY A 30 -8.33 9.00 -6.10
N LYS A 31 -7.18 9.15 -5.44
CA LYS A 31 -6.29 10.31 -5.58
C LYS A 31 -5.10 10.05 -6.51
N CYS A 32 -4.88 8.80 -6.91
CA CYS A 32 -3.88 8.50 -7.92
C CYS A 32 -4.45 8.73 -9.33
N PRO A 33 -3.63 9.20 -10.28
CA PRO A 33 -3.99 9.34 -11.69
C PRO A 33 -4.55 8.04 -12.30
N SER A 34 -5.25 8.18 -13.43
CA SER A 34 -5.76 7.04 -14.19
C SER A 34 -4.64 6.07 -14.57
N GLY A 35 -4.80 4.79 -14.21
CA GLY A 35 -3.79 3.74 -14.44
C GLY A 35 -2.85 3.51 -13.25
N GLU A 36 -2.97 4.31 -12.18
CA GLU A 36 -2.20 4.15 -10.96
C GLU A 36 -3.08 3.74 -9.77
N ILE A 37 -2.44 3.21 -8.73
CA ILE A 37 -3.05 2.85 -7.45
C ILE A 37 -2.11 3.27 -6.32
N ALA A 38 -2.64 3.66 -5.16
CA ALA A 38 -1.79 4.07 -4.05
C ALA A 38 -1.19 2.85 -3.35
N GLN A 39 0.13 2.74 -3.39
CA GLN A 39 0.91 1.79 -2.59
C GLN A 39 1.23 2.40 -1.23
N PHE A 40 0.82 1.67 -0.20
CA PHE A 40 1.12 1.96 1.19
C PHE A 40 2.17 0.97 1.67
N THR A 41 3.27 1.49 2.19
CA THR A 41 4.37 0.68 2.73
C THR A 41 4.72 1.13 4.14
N LYS A 42 4.81 0.18 5.07
CA LYS A 42 5.28 0.42 6.43
C LYS A 42 6.69 -0.14 6.57
N ARG A 43 7.69 0.73 6.73
CA ARG A 43 9.05 0.30 7.09
C ARG A 43 9.08 -0.01 8.58
N GLY A 44 9.60 -1.18 8.94
CA GLY A 44 9.74 -1.59 10.35
C GLY A 44 10.43 -0.52 11.19
N GLY A 45 9.90 -0.26 12.38
CA GLY A 45 10.41 0.76 13.31
C GLY A 45 9.98 2.21 13.01
N ARG A 46 9.20 2.47 11.94
CA ARG A 46 8.60 3.80 11.68
C ARG A 46 7.13 3.82 12.06
N THR A 47 6.73 4.90 12.73
CA THR A 47 5.33 5.23 13.08
C THR A 47 4.55 5.85 11.91
N GLN A 48 5.10 5.80 10.69
CA GLN A 48 4.51 6.44 9.52
C GLN A 48 4.39 5.44 8.37
N ILE A 49 3.25 5.50 7.67
CA ILE A 49 3.02 4.77 6.43
C ILE A 49 3.48 5.66 5.28
N ASN A 50 4.32 5.12 4.40
CA ASN A 50 4.65 5.82 3.17
C ASN A 50 3.56 5.55 2.13
N ARG A 51 3.11 6.60 1.44
CA ARG A 51 2.11 6.52 0.37
C ARG A 51 2.74 7.00 -0.93
N VAL A 52 2.72 6.15 -1.95
CA VAL A 52 3.17 6.48 -3.31
C VAL A 52 2.16 5.98 -4.32
N CYS A 53 1.91 6.72 -5.40
CA CYS A 53 1.14 6.20 -6.52
C CYS A 53 2.06 5.33 -7.38
N VAL A 54 1.60 4.13 -7.72
CA VAL A 54 2.32 3.18 -8.57
C VAL A 54 1.42 2.72 -9.69
N ALA A 55 2.00 2.27 -10.81
CA ALA A 55 1.25 1.63 -11.87
C ALA A 55 0.43 0.46 -11.29
N ARG A 56 -0.88 0.45 -11.58
CA ARG A 56 -1.76 -0.61 -11.10
C ARG A 56 -1.27 -1.94 -11.69
N PRO A 57 -0.96 -2.95 -10.86
CA PRO A 57 -0.56 -4.25 -11.38
C PRO A 57 -1.75 -4.83 -12.15
N THR A 58 -1.57 -5.01 -13.46
CA THR A 58 -2.51 -5.66 -14.37
C THR A 58 -2.35 -7.17 -14.35
#